data_AF-A0A662K7P1-F1
#
_entry.id   AF-A0A662K7P1-F1
#
_cell.length_a   1.000
_cell.length_b   1.000
_cell.length_c   1.000
_cell.angle_alpha   90.00
_cell.angle_beta   90.00
_cell.angle_gamma   90.00
#
_symmetry.space_group_name_H-M   'P 1'
#
loop_
_entity.id
_entity.type
_entity.pdbx_description
1 polymer ?
#
loop_
_entity_poly.entity_id
_entity_poly.type
_entity_poly.pdbx_seq_one_letter_code
_entity_poly.pdbx_strand_id
1 'polypeptide(L)'
;MREKLIVEKPRCKTGIDVLDSELNGGIPVGSTVLVSGGSGVGKTTLCMQFLCNGVKLGDKGVFFTATETVPKLKKHQNVFDFFDEKLIKSGELSIIDLWSISDRLGLSPERYNLEEANILFEVIRDISKELDAKRLVIDSITSLCYRLQTREMIREFIFKLGSSLAALRCTTLLTSEVPPRVFQYSQYEIEEFIADGIIFLEDVERRGDLIRTFQIVKMRGTSHGRSKFVLNISEKNGIELAPMLKSHV
;
A
#
# COMPACT_ATOMS: atom_id res chain seq x y z
N MET A 1 -6.46 -30.94 -26.66
CA MET A 1 -6.50 -29.49 -26.39
C MET A 1 -7.00 -29.34 -24.96
N ARG A 2 -6.11 -29.11 -23.97
CA ARG A 2 -6.54 -28.90 -22.58
C ARG A 2 -6.93 -27.44 -22.44
N GLU A 3 -8.23 -27.17 -22.31
CA GLU A 3 -8.70 -25.86 -21.85
C GLU A 3 -8.01 -25.57 -20.51
N LYS A 4 -7.17 -24.53 -20.48
CA LYS A 4 -6.69 -23.97 -19.22
C LYS A 4 -7.92 -23.41 -18.53
N LEU A 5 -8.42 -24.10 -17.52
CA LEU A 5 -9.27 -23.51 -16.49
C LEU A 5 -8.48 -22.35 -15.88
N ILE A 6 -8.69 -21.14 -16.39
CA ILE A 6 -8.25 -19.92 -15.74
C ILE A 6 -9.19 -19.79 -14.55
N VAL A 7 -8.78 -20.30 -13.39
CA VAL A 7 -9.46 -20.00 -12.14
C VAL A 7 -9.19 -18.53 -11.86
N GLU A 8 -10.12 -17.66 -12.26
CA GLU A 8 -10.04 -16.25 -11.93
C GLU A 8 -10.05 -16.10 -10.41
N LYS A 9 -9.00 -15.47 -9.88
CA LYS A 9 -8.97 -15.13 -8.46
C LYS A 9 -10.11 -14.15 -8.15
N PRO A 10 -10.76 -14.28 -6.97
CA PRO A 10 -11.68 -13.24 -6.49
C PRO A 10 -11.01 -11.86 -6.50
N ARG A 11 -11.81 -10.81 -6.69
CA ARG A 11 -11.33 -9.43 -6.81
C ARG A 11 -11.66 -8.61 -5.56
N CYS A 12 -10.67 -7.88 -5.08
CA CYS A 12 -10.79 -6.87 -4.03
C CYS A 12 -10.95 -5.50 -4.69
N LYS A 13 -12.18 -5.02 -4.77
CA LYS A 13 -12.49 -3.68 -5.32
C LYS A 13 -11.84 -2.59 -4.48
N THR A 14 -11.11 -1.70 -5.12
CA THR A 14 -10.48 -0.54 -4.48
C THR A 14 -11.48 0.59 -4.24
N GLY A 15 -12.60 0.62 -4.98
CA GLY A 15 -13.56 1.72 -4.95
C GLY A 15 -13.05 2.98 -5.66
N ILE A 16 -11.99 2.85 -6.45
CA ILE A 16 -11.50 3.84 -7.39
C ILE A 16 -11.79 3.29 -8.78
N ASP A 17 -12.85 3.77 -9.42
CA ASP A 17 -13.46 3.13 -10.61
C ASP A 17 -12.46 2.84 -11.74
N VAL A 18 -11.59 3.81 -12.04
CA VAL A 18 -10.57 3.65 -13.08
C VAL A 18 -9.55 2.57 -12.70
N LEU A 19 -9.11 2.53 -11.44
CA LEU A 19 -8.17 1.51 -10.97
C LEU A 19 -8.81 0.11 -11.01
N ASP A 20 -10.07 0.00 -10.57
CA ASP A 20 -10.79 -1.27 -10.62
C ASP A 20 -10.99 -1.75 -12.07
N SER A 21 -11.32 -0.86 -12.99
CA SER A 21 -11.40 -1.16 -14.43
C SER A 21 -10.07 -1.67 -14.98
N GLU A 22 -8.98 -0.95 -14.72
CA GLU A 22 -7.64 -1.30 -15.22
C GLU A 22 -7.10 -2.62 -14.63
N LEU A 23 -7.67 -3.09 -13.52
CA LEU A 23 -7.34 -4.35 -12.85
C LEU A 23 -8.37 -5.47 -13.09
N ASN A 24 -9.30 -5.30 -14.03
CA ASN A 24 -10.38 -6.25 -14.32
C ASN A 24 -11.27 -6.55 -13.09
N GLY A 25 -11.72 -5.49 -12.42
CA GLY A 25 -12.62 -5.54 -11.27
C GLY A 25 -11.94 -5.39 -9.91
N GLY A 26 -10.65 -5.06 -9.86
CA GLY A 26 -9.90 -4.78 -8.63
C GLY A 26 -8.66 -5.67 -8.42
N ILE A 27 -7.99 -5.46 -7.29
CA ILE A 27 -6.77 -6.18 -6.93
C ILE A 27 -7.12 -7.67 -6.70
N PRO A 28 -6.36 -8.65 -7.21
CA PRO A 28 -6.59 -10.05 -6.86
C PRO A 28 -6.56 -10.26 -5.33
N VAL A 29 -7.57 -10.92 -4.78
CA VAL A 29 -7.68 -11.12 -3.33
C VAL A 29 -6.46 -11.84 -2.78
N GLY A 30 -5.93 -11.33 -1.66
CA GLY A 30 -4.76 -11.88 -0.99
C GLY A 30 -3.43 -11.46 -1.61
N SER A 31 -3.44 -10.62 -2.64
CA SER A 31 -2.21 -10.08 -3.22
C SER A 31 -1.56 -9.03 -2.32
N THR A 32 -0.23 -9.00 -2.35
CA THR A 32 0.57 -7.90 -1.79
C THR A 32 0.94 -6.93 -2.91
N VAL A 33 0.53 -5.67 -2.78
CA VAL A 33 0.78 -4.63 -3.77
C VAL A 33 1.68 -3.56 -3.17
N LEU A 34 2.80 -3.28 -3.83
CA LEU A 34 3.68 -2.19 -3.47
C LEU A 34 3.16 -0.90 -4.10
N VAL A 35 2.92 0.11 -3.28
CA VAL A 35 2.56 1.48 -3.68
C VAL A 35 3.80 2.34 -3.53
N SER A 36 4.46 2.60 -4.64
CA SER A 36 5.79 3.22 -4.66
C SER A 36 5.75 4.62 -5.25
N GLY A 37 6.62 5.49 -4.76
CA GLY A 37 6.71 6.85 -5.29
C GLY A 37 7.47 7.82 -4.39
N GLY A 38 7.73 9.02 -4.92
CA GLY A 38 8.36 10.11 -4.18
C GLY A 38 7.54 10.62 -2.99
N SER A 39 8.10 11.52 -2.17
CA SER A 39 7.35 12.17 -1.10
C SER A 39 6.22 13.04 -1.68
N GLY A 40 5.05 13.07 -1.02
CA GLY A 40 3.94 13.97 -1.41
C GLY A 40 3.12 13.59 -2.66
N VAL A 41 3.40 12.43 -3.27
CA VAL A 41 2.71 11.97 -4.50
C VAL A 41 1.35 11.30 -4.26
N GLY A 42 0.94 11.11 -2.99
CA GLY A 42 -0.39 10.58 -2.64
C GLY A 42 -0.47 9.12 -2.19
N LYS A 43 0.67 8.46 -1.88
CA LYS A 43 0.72 7.05 -1.43
C LYS A 43 -0.21 6.78 -0.24
N THR A 44 -0.06 7.55 0.84
CA THR A 44 -0.86 7.42 2.07
C THR A 44 -2.35 7.65 1.81
N THR A 45 -2.70 8.65 0.99
CA THR A 45 -4.09 8.92 0.59
C THR A 45 -4.70 7.76 -0.19
N LEU A 46 -3.98 7.21 -1.17
CA LEU A 46 -4.43 6.03 -1.92
C LEU A 46 -4.68 4.85 -0.99
N CYS A 47 -3.76 4.59 -0.07
CA CYS A 47 -3.88 3.49 0.89
C CYS A 47 -5.05 3.69 1.87
N MET A 48 -5.25 4.90 2.39
CA MET A 48 -6.37 5.19 3.29
C MET A 48 -7.72 5.08 2.57
N GLN A 49 -7.80 5.59 1.34
CA GLN A 49 -9.01 5.49 0.52
C GLN A 49 -9.34 4.03 0.19
N PHE A 50 -8.33 3.20 -0.12
CA PHE A 50 -8.51 1.76 -0.32
C PHE A 50 -9.14 1.07 0.89
N LEU A 51 -8.72 1.42 2.12
CA LEU A 51 -9.30 0.88 3.35
C LEU A 51 -10.72 1.40 3.57
N CYS A 52 -10.94 2.71 3.49
CA CYS A 52 -12.24 3.32 3.76
C CYS A 52 -13.30 2.84 2.76
N ASN A 53 -12.97 2.76 1.48
CA ASN A 53 -13.86 2.21 0.47
C ASN A 53 -14.15 0.72 0.73
N GLY A 54 -13.16 -0.03 1.20
CA GLY A 54 -13.34 -1.42 1.59
C GLY A 54 -14.31 -1.62 2.74
N VAL A 55 -14.18 -0.79 3.77
CA VAL A 55 -15.11 -0.79 4.90
C VAL A 55 -16.53 -0.52 4.46
N LYS A 56 -16.73 0.44 3.54
CA LYS A 56 -18.04 0.71 2.93
C LYS A 56 -18.60 -0.48 2.13
N LEU A 57 -17.76 -1.41 1.71
CA LEU A 57 -18.13 -2.65 1.02
C LEU A 57 -18.26 -3.86 1.98
N GLY A 58 -18.11 -3.65 3.29
CA GLY A 58 -18.25 -4.68 4.32
C GLY A 58 -16.96 -5.38 4.74
N ASP A 59 -15.80 -4.95 4.23
CA ASP A 59 -14.50 -5.47 4.68
C ASP A 59 -14.07 -4.80 6.00
N LYS A 60 -13.21 -5.47 6.78
CA LYS A 60 -12.45 -4.81 7.86
C LYS A 60 -11.07 -4.41 7.38
N GLY A 61 -10.64 -3.20 7.75
CA GLY A 61 -9.38 -2.60 7.32
C GLY A 61 -8.46 -2.27 8.50
N VAL A 62 -7.15 -2.50 8.32
CA VAL A 62 -6.14 -2.09 9.30
C VAL A 62 -5.04 -1.30 8.61
N PHE A 63 -4.73 -0.13 9.16
CA PHE A 63 -3.64 0.74 8.74
C PHE A 63 -2.55 0.75 9.81
N PHE A 64 -1.38 0.20 9.50
CA PHE A 64 -0.20 0.32 10.33
C PHE A 64 0.66 1.49 9.85
N THR A 65 0.83 2.51 10.69
CA THR A 65 1.69 3.66 10.42
C THR A 65 3.05 3.50 11.09
N ALA A 66 4.12 3.74 10.34
CA ALA A 66 5.51 3.78 10.77
C ALA A 66 6.14 5.17 10.56
N THR A 67 5.44 6.08 9.88
CA THR A 67 5.96 7.39 9.44
C THR A 67 5.32 8.54 10.22
N GLU A 68 4.02 8.47 10.49
CA GLU A 68 3.26 9.52 11.18
C GLU A 68 2.52 9.00 12.42
N THR A 69 2.33 9.87 13.40
CA THR A 69 1.47 9.57 14.56
C THR A 69 0.00 9.52 14.13
N VAL A 70 -0.80 8.69 14.81
CA VAL A 70 -2.23 8.54 14.50
C VAL A 70 -2.99 9.88 14.50
N PRO A 71 -2.82 10.80 15.48
CA PRO A 71 -3.53 12.08 15.46
C PRO A 71 -3.19 12.95 14.24
N LYS A 72 -1.92 12.94 13.81
CA LYS A 72 -1.47 13.69 12.64
C LYS A 72 -2.03 13.09 11.35
N LEU A 73 -1.95 11.76 11.21
CA LEU A 73 -2.53 11.06 10.08
C LEU A 73 -4.04 11.32 9.96
N LYS A 74 -4.80 11.19 11.05
CA LYS A 74 -6.23 11.51 11.07
C LYS A 74 -6.51 12.94 10.62
N LYS A 75 -5.74 13.92 11.12
CA LYS A 75 -5.90 15.33 10.72
C LYS A 75 -5.69 15.51 9.21
N HIS A 76 -4.71 14.82 8.62
CA HIS A 76 -4.47 14.88 7.17
C HIS A 76 -5.56 14.20 6.35
N GLN A 77 -6.19 13.14 6.86
CA GLN A 77 -7.22 12.39 6.14
C GLN A 77 -8.63 12.97 6.31
N ASN A 78 -8.90 13.71 7.40
CA ASN A 78 -10.20 14.32 7.71
C ASN A 78 -10.70 15.36 6.69
N VAL A 79 -9.86 15.80 5.75
CA VAL A 79 -10.26 16.71 4.66
C VAL A 79 -10.95 15.98 3.50
N PHE A 80 -10.93 14.64 3.47
CA PHE A 80 -11.47 13.85 2.38
C PHE A 80 -12.81 13.22 2.74
N ASP A 81 -13.79 13.30 1.84
CA ASP A 81 -15.14 12.73 2.01
C ASP A 81 -15.13 11.20 2.15
N PHE A 82 -14.08 10.53 1.67
CA PHE A 82 -13.97 9.09 1.84
C PHE A 82 -13.69 8.68 3.30
N PHE A 83 -13.09 9.57 4.11
CA PHE A 83 -12.67 9.30 5.48
C PHE A 83 -13.71 9.78 6.49
N ASP A 84 -14.24 8.85 7.30
CA ASP A 84 -15.14 9.17 8.41
C ASP A 84 -14.59 8.53 9.70
N GLU A 85 -14.38 9.32 10.74
CA GLU A 85 -13.93 8.81 12.03
C GLU A 85 -14.90 7.79 12.65
N LYS A 86 -16.16 7.74 12.22
CA LYS A 86 -17.11 6.70 12.63
C LYS A 86 -16.63 5.29 12.26
N LEU A 87 -15.89 5.14 11.15
CA LEU A 87 -15.32 3.84 10.74
C LEU A 87 -14.30 3.33 11.78
N ILE A 88 -13.61 4.26 12.45
CA ILE A 88 -12.69 3.93 13.54
C ILE A 88 -13.46 3.62 14.82
N LYS A 89 -14.48 4.44 15.13
CA LYS A 89 -15.31 4.24 16.33
C LYS A 89 -16.12 2.94 16.29
N SER A 90 -16.53 2.47 15.11
CA SER A 90 -17.22 1.19 14.92
C SER A 90 -16.27 -0.02 15.02
N GLY A 91 -14.95 0.20 14.92
CA GLY A 91 -13.94 -0.87 14.88
C GLY A 91 -13.79 -1.54 13.51
N GLU A 92 -14.43 -1.02 12.47
CA GLU A 92 -14.31 -1.54 11.10
C GLU A 92 -12.99 -1.11 10.43
N LEU A 93 -12.48 0.07 10.80
CA LEU A 93 -11.16 0.58 10.45
C LEU A 93 -10.29 0.75 11.70
N SER A 94 -9.14 0.08 11.77
CA SER A 94 -8.17 0.29 12.83
C SER A 94 -6.93 1.02 12.31
N ILE A 95 -6.46 2.05 13.01
CA ILE A 95 -5.19 2.74 12.71
C ILE A 95 -4.25 2.55 13.89
N ILE A 96 -3.08 1.98 13.62
CA ILE A 96 -2.16 1.49 14.65
C ILE A 96 -0.77 2.05 14.41
N ASP A 97 -0.21 2.66 15.46
CA ASP A 97 1.15 3.20 15.45
C ASP A 97 2.18 2.12 15.77
N LEU A 98 3.02 1.79 14.80
CA LEU A 98 4.09 0.81 14.96
C LEU A 98 5.18 1.28 15.94
N TRP A 99 5.37 2.58 16.13
CA TRP A 99 6.27 3.10 17.16
C TRP A 99 5.75 2.77 18.55
N SER A 100 4.45 2.96 18.79
CA SER A 100 3.85 2.60 20.08
C SER A 100 3.91 1.10 20.35
N ILE A 101 3.75 0.26 19.32
CA ILE A 101 3.94 -1.19 19.47
C ILE A 101 5.39 -1.50 19.83
N SER A 102 6.34 -0.92 19.09
CA SER A 102 7.77 -1.16 19.29
C SER A 102 8.22 -0.79 20.71
N ASP A 103 7.77 0.36 21.20
CA ASP A 103 8.06 0.85 22.55
C ASP A 103 7.50 -0.11 23.63
N ARG A 104 6.26 -0.57 23.47
CA ARG A 104 5.64 -1.54 24.40
C ARG A 104 6.33 -2.90 24.42
N LEU A 105 6.90 -3.30 23.29
CA LEU A 105 7.66 -4.54 23.15
C LEU A 105 9.12 -4.39 23.59
N GLY A 106 9.57 -3.18 23.93
CA GLY A 106 10.97 -2.90 24.29
C GLY A 106 11.93 -3.07 23.11
N LEU A 107 11.45 -2.93 21.87
CA LEU A 107 12.29 -3.02 20.68
C LEU A 107 13.17 -1.77 20.57
N SER A 108 14.37 -1.94 20.04
CA SER A 108 15.30 -0.83 19.83
C SER A 108 14.68 0.28 18.95
N PRO A 109 14.69 1.54 19.41
CA PRO A 109 14.05 2.65 18.69
C PRO A 109 14.79 3.01 17.40
N GLU A 110 16.10 2.81 17.37
CA GLU A 110 16.96 3.26 16.27
C GLU A 110 17.28 2.16 15.26
N ARG A 111 17.49 0.93 15.74
CA ARG A 111 18.03 -0.17 14.93
C ARG A 111 17.36 -1.47 15.31
N TYR A 112 16.77 -2.16 14.34
CA TYR A 112 16.30 -3.52 14.57
C TYR A 112 17.36 -4.53 14.18
N ASN A 113 17.55 -5.54 15.02
CA ASN A 113 18.06 -6.82 14.57
C ASN A 113 16.93 -7.62 13.86
N LEU A 114 17.28 -8.74 13.23
CA LEU A 114 16.30 -9.55 12.51
C LEU A 114 15.22 -10.15 13.43
N GLU A 115 15.57 -10.49 14.66
CA GLU A 115 14.62 -11.04 15.64
C GLU A 115 13.58 -10.00 16.05
N GLU A 116 13.99 -8.78 16.37
CA GLU A 116 13.10 -7.66 16.70
C GLU A 116 12.16 -7.33 15.54
N ALA A 117 12.71 -7.27 14.33
CA ALA A 117 11.94 -7.01 13.12
C ALA A 117 10.91 -8.12 12.83
N ASN A 118 11.27 -9.37 13.15
CA ASN A 118 10.38 -10.51 13.04
C ASN A 118 9.27 -10.49 14.09
N ILE A 119 9.59 -10.16 15.34
CA ILE A 119 8.61 -10.01 16.43
C ILE A 119 7.56 -8.96 16.06
N LEU A 120 8.00 -7.81 15.54
CA LEU A 120 7.09 -6.74 15.11
C LEU A 120 6.09 -7.25 14.06
N PHE A 121 6.53 -8.07 13.11
CA PHE A 121 5.64 -8.65 12.10
C PHE A 121 4.72 -9.74 12.62
N GLU A 122 5.17 -10.57 13.55
CA GLU A 122 4.29 -11.53 14.21
C GLU A 122 3.15 -10.80 14.92
N VAL A 123 3.45 -9.68 15.58
CA VAL A 123 2.43 -8.82 16.21
C VAL A 123 1.50 -8.18 15.17
N ILE A 124 2.03 -7.62 14.07
CA ILE A 124 1.19 -7.09 12.97
C ILE A 124 0.24 -8.17 12.43
N ARG A 125 0.76 -9.37 12.21
CA ARG A 125 0.00 -10.52 11.73
C ARG A 125 -1.09 -10.92 12.72
N ASP A 126 -0.75 -11.02 13.99
CA ASP A 126 -1.66 -11.53 15.01
C ASP A 126 -2.77 -10.49 15.30
N ILE A 127 -2.44 -9.20 15.35
CA ILE A 127 -3.42 -8.11 15.39
C ILE A 127 -4.35 -8.16 14.17
N SER A 128 -3.79 -8.33 12.97
CA SER A 128 -4.60 -8.38 11.73
C SER A 128 -5.59 -9.54 11.74
N LYS A 129 -5.19 -10.69 12.31
CA LYS A 129 -6.06 -11.86 12.49
C LYS A 129 -7.13 -11.63 13.55
N GLU A 130 -6.76 -11.07 14.70
CA GLU A 130 -7.70 -10.77 15.79
C GLU A 130 -8.80 -9.79 15.34
N LEU A 131 -8.43 -8.82 14.51
CA LEU A 131 -9.37 -7.87 13.93
C LEU A 131 -10.20 -8.44 12.77
N ASP A 132 -9.94 -9.68 12.33
CA ASP A 132 -10.50 -10.30 11.11
C ASP A 132 -10.36 -9.37 9.87
N ALA A 133 -9.19 -8.76 9.72
CA ALA A 133 -8.91 -7.85 8.63
C ALA A 133 -9.00 -8.58 7.28
N LYS A 134 -9.62 -7.94 6.29
CA LYS A 134 -9.56 -8.36 4.87
C LYS A 134 -8.63 -7.48 4.06
N ARG A 135 -8.38 -6.27 4.54
CA ARG A 135 -7.51 -5.26 3.92
C ARG A 135 -6.47 -4.77 4.92
N LEU A 136 -5.22 -4.75 4.48
CA LEU A 136 -4.08 -4.37 5.29
C LEU A 136 -3.28 -3.29 4.59
N VAL A 137 -2.86 -2.25 5.31
CA VAL A 137 -1.89 -1.26 4.85
C VAL A 137 -0.73 -1.21 5.84
N ILE A 138 0.50 -1.17 5.32
CA ILE A 138 1.70 -0.81 6.10
C ILE A 138 2.35 0.40 5.44
N ASP A 139 2.32 1.54 6.14
CA ASP A 139 2.85 2.82 5.67
C ASP A 139 3.94 3.35 6.63
N SER A 140 5.24 3.18 6.37
CA SER A 140 5.84 2.61 5.17
C SER A 140 6.76 1.44 5.48
N ILE A 141 6.92 0.53 4.51
CA ILE A 141 7.90 -0.54 4.62
C ILE A 141 9.32 0.03 4.60
N THR A 142 9.53 1.13 3.88
CA THR A 142 10.81 1.85 3.80
C THR A 142 11.27 2.30 5.19
N SER A 143 10.38 2.84 6.02
CA SER A 143 10.73 3.25 7.39
C SER A 143 11.13 2.08 8.30
N LEU A 144 10.57 0.89 8.09
CA LEU A 144 10.97 -0.31 8.81
C LEU A 144 12.35 -0.80 8.33
N CYS A 145 12.57 -0.79 7.01
CA CYS A 145 13.85 -1.17 6.42
C CYS A 145 15.00 -0.23 6.81
N TYR A 146 14.76 1.07 7.03
CA TYR A 146 15.80 2.00 7.52
C TYR A 146 16.40 1.61 8.87
N ARG A 147 15.67 0.86 9.70
CA ARG A 147 16.20 0.39 10.99
C ARG A 147 17.06 -0.87 10.86
N LEU A 148 17.02 -1.54 9.71
CA LEU A 148 17.86 -2.69 9.42
C LEU A 148 19.19 -2.22 8.83
N GLN A 149 20.28 -2.71 9.42
CA GLN A 149 21.62 -2.16 9.20
C GLN A 149 22.26 -2.58 7.88
N THR A 150 21.88 -3.75 7.36
CA THR A 150 22.51 -4.33 6.17
C THR A 150 21.49 -4.72 5.12
N ARG A 151 21.93 -4.78 3.86
CA ARG A 151 21.10 -5.19 2.72
C ARG A 151 20.65 -6.64 2.87
N GLU A 152 21.47 -7.49 3.47
CA GLU A 152 21.17 -8.88 3.79
C GLU A 152 20.02 -8.99 4.79
N MET A 153 20.06 -8.18 5.86
CA MET A 153 18.97 -8.13 6.84
C MET A 153 17.66 -7.64 6.21
N ILE A 154 17.72 -6.60 5.38
CA ILE A 154 16.54 -6.10 4.64
C ILE A 154 15.98 -7.20 3.74
N ARG A 155 16.84 -7.94 3.04
CA ARG A 155 16.42 -9.03 2.17
C ARG A 155 15.72 -10.15 2.92
N GLU A 156 16.31 -10.62 4.01
CA GLU A 156 15.74 -11.67 4.83
C GLU A 156 14.40 -11.23 5.45
N PHE A 157 14.36 -10.01 5.97
CA PHE A 157 13.15 -9.38 6.50
C PHE A 157 12.03 -9.31 5.45
N ILE A 158 12.33 -8.82 4.25
CA ILE A 158 11.36 -8.75 3.16
C ILE A 158 10.84 -10.14 2.79
N PHE A 159 11.71 -11.16 2.64
CA PHE A 159 11.25 -12.52 2.34
C PHE A 159 10.33 -13.11 3.42
N LYS A 160 10.67 -12.91 4.71
CA LYS A 160 9.84 -13.38 5.82
C LYS A 160 8.51 -12.63 5.89
N LEU A 161 8.52 -11.33 5.60
CA LEU A 161 7.31 -10.52 5.45
C LEU A 161 6.41 -11.09 4.37
N GLY A 162 6.94 -11.28 3.15
CA GLY A 162 6.15 -11.80 2.03
C GLY A 162 5.50 -13.14 2.35
N SER A 163 6.25 -14.04 2.99
CA SER A 163 5.72 -15.35 3.43
C SER A 163 4.62 -15.21 4.48
N SER A 164 4.76 -14.25 5.41
CA SER A 164 3.78 -14.00 6.47
C SER A 164 2.51 -13.35 5.94
N LEU A 165 2.62 -12.39 5.02
CA LEU A 165 1.48 -11.74 4.35
C LEU A 165 0.70 -12.74 3.49
N ALA A 166 1.39 -13.61 2.76
CA ALA A 166 0.75 -14.67 1.98
C ALA A 166 -0.12 -15.60 2.86
N ALA A 167 0.31 -15.86 4.10
CA ALA A 167 -0.44 -16.67 5.06
C ALA A 167 -1.67 -15.95 5.65
N LEU A 168 -1.69 -14.60 5.69
CA LEU A 168 -2.80 -13.81 6.21
C LEU A 168 -4.03 -13.82 5.30
N ARG A 169 -3.87 -14.12 4.00
CA ARG A 169 -4.93 -14.02 2.97
C ARG A 169 -5.63 -12.65 2.91
N CYS A 170 -4.97 -11.60 3.44
CA CYS A 170 -5.41 -10.22 3.35
C CYS A 170 -4.91 -9.59 2.04
N THR A 171 -5.71 -8.74 1.41
CA THR A 171 -5.21 -7.91 0.33
C THR A 171 -4.42 -6.75 0.95
N THR A 172 -3.12 -6.71 0.68
CA THR A 172 -2.18 -5.85 1.41
C THR A 172 -1.59 -4.78 0.50
N LEU A 173 -1.61 -3.52 0.94
CA LEU A 173 -0.82 -2.45 0.34
C LEU A 173 0.38 -2.13 1.22
N LEU A 174 1.58 -2.10 0.64
CA LEU A 174 2.80 -1.65 1.29
C LEU A 174 3.24 -0.36 0.62
N THR A 175 3.47 0.72 1.37
CA THR A 175 4.05 1.93 0.75
C THR A 175 5.57 1.84 0.77
N SER A 176 6.20 2.24 -0.34
CA SER A 176 7.64 2.40 -0.45
C SER A 176 7.97 3.79 -0.97
N GLU A 177 8.94 4.44 -0.35
CA GLU A 177 9.46 5.72 -0.81
C GLU A 177 10.61 5.49 -1.78
N VAL A 178 10.54 6.09 -2.96
CA VAL A 178 11.67 6.10 -3.90
C VAL A 178 12.17 7.52 -4.12
N PRO A 179 13.47 7.72 -4.36
CA PRO A 179 13.98 9.03 -4.73
C PRO A 179 13.32 9.50 -6.04
N PRO A 180 12.97 10.79 -6.16
CA PRO A 180 12.38 11.31 -7.38
C PRO A 180 13.36 11.17 -8.55
N ARG A 181 12.82 10.96 -9.77
CA ARG A 181 13.56 10.88 -11.04
C ARG A 181 14.54 9.70 -11.16
N VAL A 182 14.43 8.70 -10.29
CA VAL A 182 15.15 7.42 -10.42
C VAL A 182 14.17 6.36 -10.94
N PHE A 183 14.57 5.61 -11.97
CA PHE A 183 13.79 4.50 -12.52
C PHE A 183 13.90 3.25 -11.64
N GLN A 184 13.42 3.37 -10.40
CA GLN A 184 13.37 2.32 -9.39
C GLN A 184 11.96 2.27 -8.80
N TYR A 185 11.51 1.07 -8.43
CA TYR A 185 10.16 0.88 -7.88
C TYR A 185 10.19 0.64 -6.37
N SER A 186 11.37 0.64 -5.74
CA SER A 186 11.53 0.55 -4.29
C SER A 186 12.87 1.15 -3.85
N GLN A 187 13.02 1.46 -2.56
CA GLN A 187 14.22 2.11 -2.03
C GLN A 187 15.44 1.20 -2.10
N TYR A 188 15.26 -0.11 -1.88
CA TYR A 188 16.36 -1.06 -1.80
C TYR A 188 16.43 -2.02 -2.98
N GLU A 189 15.50 -1.94 -3.95
CA GLU A 189 15.35 -2.87 -5.08
C GLU A 189 15.08 -4.31 -4.62
N ILE A 190 14.56 -4.47 -3.41
CA ILE A 190 14.29 -5.77 -2.78
C ILE A 190 12.80 -5.95 -2.54
N GLU A 191 12.09 -4.87 -2.25
CA GLU A 191 10.67 -4.87 -1.94
C GLU A 191 9.82 -5.37 -3.13
N GLU A 192 10.31 -5.22 -4.36
CA GLU A 192 9.62 -5.75 -5.54
C GLU A 192 9.51 -7.28 -5.55
N PHE A 193 10.41 -8.01 -4.89
CA PHE A 193 10.43 -9.47 -4.94
C PHE A 193 9.20 -10.11 -4.29
N ILE A 194 8.65 -9.48 -3.25
CA ILE A 194 7.47 -9.96 -2.52
C ILE A 194 6.16 -9.42 -3.08
N ALA A 195 6.23 -8.36 -3.89
CA ALA A 195 5.05 -7.71 -4.41
C ALA A 195 4.46 -8.52 -5.59
N ASP A 196 3.20 -8.90 -5.49
CA ASP A 196 2.41 -9.40 -6.61
C ASP A 196 2.06 -8.28 -7.58
N GLY A 197 1.82 -7.08 -7.05
CA GLY A 197 1.53 -5.87 -7.82
C GLY A 197 2.47 -4.72 -7.48
N ILE A 198 2.70 -3.83 -8.43
CA ILE A 198 3.37 -2.54 -8.19
C ILE A 198 2.49 -1.47 -8.82
N ILE A 199 2.12 -0.50 -7.99
CA ILE A 199 1.52 0.76 -8.38
C ILE A 199 2.59 1.83 -8.16
N PHE A 200 2.90 2.60 -9.19
CA PHE A 200 3.90 3.64 -9.16
C PHE A 200 3.24 5.02 -9.29
N LEU A 201 3.64 5.91 -8.38
CA LEU A 201 3.19 7.28 -8.27
C LEU A 201 4.40 8.19 -8.42
N GLU A 202 4.38 9.09 -9.39
CA GLU A 202 5.49 10.02 -9.59
C GLU A 202 5.03 11.39 -10.03
N ASP A 203 5.86 12.37 -9.71
CA ASP A 203 5.73 13.73 -10.18
C ASP A 203 6.50 13.91 -11.51
N VAL A 204 5.76 14.28 -12.55
CA VAL A 204 6.31 14.56 -13.88
C VAL A 204 6.23 16.06 -14.14
N GLU A 205 7.38 16.67 -14.39
CA GLU A 205 7.46 18.07 -14.78
C GLU A 205 7.01 18.24 -16.24
N ARG A 206 6.01 19.08 -16.48
CA ARG A 206 5.51 19.38 -17.82
C ARG A 206 5.14 20.86 -17.92
N ARG A 207 5.85 21.59 -18.79
CA ARG A 207 5.62 23.02 -19.05
C ARG A 207 5.66 23.89 -17.77
N GLY A 208 6.52 23.54 -16.82
CA GLY A 208 6.66 24.25 -15.54
C GLY A 208 5.70 23.76 -14.45
N ASP A 209 4.70 22.94 -14.78
CA ASP A 209 3.81 22.32 -13.80
C ASP A 209 4.36 20.97 -13.35
N LEU A 210 4.16 20.66 -12.07
CA LEU A 210 4.43 19.35 -11.51
C LEU A 210 3.14 18.53 -11.51
N ILE A 211 3.07 17.53 -12.38
CA ILE A 211 1.89 16.70 -12.59
C ILE A 211 2.10 15.35 -11.91
N ARG A 212 1.28 15.03 -10.90
CA ARG A 212 1.23 13.68 -10.34
C ARG A 212 0.71 12.70 -11.37
N THR A 213 1.36 11.54 -11.44
CA THR A 213 0.97 10.47 -12.34
C THR A 213 0.88 9.15 -11.59
N PHE A 214 0.07 8.25 -12.14
CA PHE A 214 -0.22 6.92 -11.60
C PHE A 214 -0.02 5.88 -12.69
N GLN A 215 0.62 4.76 -12.37
CA GLN A 215 0.77 3.64 -13.29
C GLN A 215 0.77 2.30 -12.56
N ILE A 216 0.05 1.32 -13.11
CA ILE A 216 0.20 -0.09 -12.70
C ILE A 216 1.39 -0.65 -13.47
N VAL A 217 2.49 -0.89 -12.78
CA VAL A 217 3.75 -1.40 -13.36
C VAL A 217 3.66 -2.90 -13.55
N LYS A 218 3.10 -3.60 -12.56
CA LYS A 218 2.86 -5.04 -12.63
C LYS A 218 1.63 -5.43 -11.82
N MET A 219 0.99 -6.52 -12.22
CA MET A 219 0.05 -7.26 -11.37
C MET A 219 0.06 -8.74 -11.76
N ARG A 220 0.53 -9.62 -10.87
CA ARG A 220 0.61 -11.05 -11.12
C ARG A 220 -0.76 -11.71 -11.08
N GLY A 221 -0.97 -12.69 -11.96
CA GLY A 221 -2.21 -13.47 -12.02
C GLY A 221 -3.40 -12.74 -12.65
N THR A 222 -3.19 -11.58 -13.28
CA THR A 222 -4.22 -10.88 -14.04
C THR A 222 -3.59 -10.07 -15.17
N SER A 223 -4.34 -9.87 -16.26
CA SER A 223 -4.04 -8.77 -17.17
C SER A 223 -4.33 -7.45 -16.46
N HIS A 224 -3.59 -6.40 -16.82
CA HIS A 224 -3.84 -5.04 -16.36
C HIS A 224 -3.51 -4.06 -17.48
N GLY A 225 -4.15 -2.90 -17.47
CA GLY A 225 -3.76 -1.83 -18.37
C GLY A 225 -2.39 -1.26 -18.01
N ARG A 226 -1.62 -0.87 -19.04
CA ARG A 226 -0.26 -0.33 -18.90
C ARG A 226 -0.20 1.19 -19.10
N SER A 227 -1.38 1.80 -19.26
CA SER A 227 -1.51 3.24 -19.46
C SER A 227 -1.05 4.00 -18.24
N LYS A 228 -0.50 5.19 -18.47
CA LYS A 228 -0.18 6.15 -17.43
C LYS A 228 -1.36 7.09 -17.28
N PHE A 229 -1.69 7.42 -16.04
CA PHE A 229 -2.79 8.31 -15.70
C PHE A 229 -2.24 9.56 -15.04
N VAL A 230 -2.88 10.70 -15.31
CA VAL A 230 -2.77 11.89 -14.46
C VAL A 230 -3.55 11.59 -13.18
N LEU A 231 -2.91 11.83 -12.05
CA LEU A 231 -3.50 11.67 -10.73
C LEU A 231 -3.88 13.05 -10.18
N ASN A 232 -5.17 13.24 -9.89
CA ASN A 232 -5.65 14.34 -9.07
C ASN A 232 -6.04 13.83 -7.68
N ILE A 233 -5.88 14.67 -6.67
CA ILE A 233 -6.32 14.39 -5.30
C ILE A 233 -7.26 15.51 -4.87
N SER A 234 -8.56 15.23 -4.82
CA SER A 234 -9.58 16.21 -4.40
C SER A 234 -10.23 15.82 -3.07
N GLU A 235 -10.73 16.80 -2.34
CA GLU A 235 -11.45 16.58 -1.06
C GLU A 235 -12.66 15.65 -1.27
N LYS A 236 -13.41 15.86 -2.35
CA LYS A 236 -14.65 15.14 -2.65
C LYS A 236 -14.44 13.68 -3.05
N ASN A 237 -13.50 13.42 -3.95
CA ASN A 237 -13.36 12.09 -4.57
C ASN A 237 -12.08 11.35 -4.12
N GLY A 238 -11.18 12.02 -3.38
CA GLY A 238 -9.85 11.50 -3.09
C GLY A 238 -9.05 11.34 -4.39
N ILE A 239 -8.58 10.13 -4.64
CA ILE A 239 -7.83 9.72 -5.84
C ILE A 239 -8.74 9.74 -7.07
N GLU A 240 -8.39 10.58 -8.04
CA GLU A 240 -9.03 10.66 -9.35
C GLU A 240 -8.00 10.41 -10.45
N LEU A 241 -8.29 9.48 -11.36
CA LEU A 241 -7.38 9.07 -12.42
C LEU A 241 -7.94 9.47 -13.78
N ALA A 242 -7.17 10.22 -14.56
CA ALA A 242 -7.52 10.58 -15.94
C ALA A 242 -6.46 10.02 -16.90
N PRO A 243 -6.83 9.39 -18.03
CA PRO A 243 -5.84 8.90 -18.99
C PRO A 243 -4.91 10.00 -19.47
N MET A 244 -3.60 9.76 -19.43
CA MET A 244 -2.64 10.69 -20.01
C MET A 244 -2.67 10.52 -21.53
N LEU A 245 -2.94 11.62 -22.26
CA LEU A 245 -2.90 11.60 -23.72
C LEU A 245 -1.51 11.14 -24.17
N LYS A 246 -1.47 10.03 -24.92
CA LYS A 246 -0.24 9.59 -25.59
C LYS A 246 0.12 10.70 -26.58
N SER A 247 1.22 11.40 -26.35
CA SER A 247 1.79 12.25 -27.39
C SER A 247 2.18 11.31 -28.53
N HIS A 248 1.48 11.41 -29.66
CA HIS A 248 2.00 10.90 -30.91
C HIS A 248 3.30 11.66 -31.17
N VAL A 249 4.43 10.96 -31.04
CA VAL A 249 5.71 11.40 -31.61
C VAL A 249 5.63 11.13 -33.11
#